data_AF-A0AAE1JGP4-F1
#
_entry.id   AF-A0AAE1JGP4-F1
#
_cell.length_a   1.000
_cell.length_b   1.000
_cell.length_c   1.000
_cell.angle_alpha   90.00
_cell.angle_beta   90.00
_cell.angle_gamma   90.00
#
_symmetry.space_group_name_H-M   'P 1'
#
loop_
_entity.id
_entity.type
_entity.pdbx_description
1 polymer ?
#
loop_
_entity_poly.entity_id
_entity_poly.type
_entity_poly.pdbx_seq_one_letter_code
_entity_poly.pdbx_strand_id
1 'polypeptide(L)'
;MFDISGIIPLELTAKTFNKMTRIRFLKFHSSNGMSIPIGFESISTKIRYFHWKGYPGKSLPSNFCTQLLLELNLKESMVETLWDGVQDLANLRRLILQKCHNLRELPDFSKACSLESVDLSHCNRLSDVHASLLSLQCLISLDLSYCSDLRSFKMMTHSKYFREREVLDCKNLKKFLVLSEELTSLNLFKTLIEEWSPSIGRCSKPIQALSCLTFLVVLSVSNLQNIDNVSVGTLFDRLRSLQSLSLIKCCNLTELPDNITQLSCLKLLALKWCSDLTKLPVSMRSLSKLQYLSVEGCTALRSLPELPPSLEKLIATDCTSLETEHFNDFKHTLE
;
A
#
# COMPACT_ATOMS: atom_id res chain seq x y z
N MET A 1 -20.09 12.05 22.86
CA MET A 1 -19.89 10.83 22.05
C MET A 1 -21.22 10.11 22.06
N PHE A 2 -21.83 9.84 20.91
CA PHE A 2 -22.99 8.97 20.83
C PHE A 2 -22.52 7.66 20.22
N ASP A 3 -22.41 6.63 21.05
CA ASP A 3 -21.96 5.29 20.68
C ASP A 3 -23.15 4.35 20.93
N ILE A 4 -23.61 3.68 19.88
CA ILE A 4 -24.73 2.74 19.96
C ILE A 4 -24.28 1.30 20.23
N SER A 5 -23.02 1.07 20.61
CA SER A 5 -22.53 -0.23 21.05
C SER A 5 -23.32 -0.73 22.26
N GLY A 6 -24.22 -1.69 22.04
CA GLY A 6 -24.99 -2.36 23.09
C GLY A 6 -26.44 -1.91 23.23
N ILE A 7 -26.97 -1.04 22.36
CA ILE A 7 -28.39 -0.68 22.40
C ILE A 7 -29.16 -1.51 21.37
N ILE A 8 -30.19 -2.23 21.84
CA ILE A 8 -31.29 -2.88 21.08
C ILE A 8 -31.69 -1.97 19.91
N PRO A 9 -32.10 -2.49 18.72
CA PRO A 9 -32.36 -1.66 17.53
C PRO A 9 -33.24 -0.46 17.86
N LEU A 10 -32.60 0.68 18.09
CA LEU A 10 -33.25 1.97 18.19
C LEU A 10 -33.69 2.27 16.77
N GLU A 11 -35.00 2.39 16.55
CA GLU A 11 -35.52 3.05 15.35
C GLU A 11 -35.08 4.51 15.38
N LEU A 12 -33.87 4.78 14.89
CA LEU A 12 -33.33 6.11 14.74
C LEU A 12 -34.08 6.77 13.57
N THR A 13 -35.08 7.60 13.90
CA THR A 13 -35.82 8.37 12.90
C THR A 13 -35.18 9.74 12.63
N ALA A 14 -35.55 10.40 11.53
CA ALA A 14 -35.14 11.77 11.19
C ALA A 14 -35.29 12.74 12.37
N LYS A 15 -36.41 12.60 13.10
CA LYS A 15 -36.76 13.42 14.26
C LYS A 15 -35.77 13.23 15.41
N THR A 16 -35.22 12.03 15.57
CA THR A 16 -34.20 11.72 16.58
C THR A 16 -32.89 12.45 16.25
N PHE A 17 -32.43 12.40 14.99
CA PHE A 17 -31.22 13.10 14.56
C PHE A 17 -31.35 14.63 14.62
N ASN A 18 -32.52 15.19 14.30
CA ASN A 18 -32.75 16.63 14.40
C ASN A 18 -32.58 17.19 15.82
N LYS A 19 -32.85 16.39 16.85
CA LYS A 19 -32.66 16.80 18.26
C LYS A 19 -31.19 16.72 18.69
N MET A 20 -30.34 16.01 17.95
CA MET A 20 -28.94 15.74 18.28
C MET A 20 -28.00 16.89 17.85
N THR A 21 -28.35 18.13 18.22
CA THR A 21 -27.70 19.37 17.72
C THR A 21 -26.26 19.62 18.18
N ARG A 22 -25.75 18.83 19.13
CA ARG A 22 -24.39 18.96 19.69
C ARG A 22 -23.46 17.80 19.32
N ILE A 23 -23.94 16.81 18.56
CA ILE A 23 -23.12 15.65 18.21
C ILE A 23 -21.98 16.07 17.27
N ARG A 24 -20.75 15.74 17.69
CA ARG A 24 -19.52 15.92 16.90
C ARG A 24 -18.88 14.60 16.49
N PHE A 25 -19.19 13.53 17.22
CA PHE A 25 -18.69 12.18 16.98
C PHE A 25 -19.88 11.25 16.92
N LEU A 26 -20.07 10.60 15.77
CA LEU A 26 -21.15 9.67 15.52
C LEU A 26 -20.55 8.36 15.03
N LYS A 27 -20.82 7.28 15.77
CA LYS A 27 -20.29 5.95 15.48
C LYS A 27 -21.40 4.92 15.47
N PHE A 28 -21.54 4.22 14.36
CA PHE A 28 -22.42 3.09 14.18
C PHE A 28 -21.61 1.79 14.14
N HIS A 29 -22.08 0.81 14.90
CA HIS A 29 -21.58 -0.56 14.88
C HIS A 29 -22.64 -1.44 14.21
N SER A 30 -22.41 -1.86 12.97
CA SER A 30 -23.23 -2.90 12.35
C SER A 30 -22.53 -4.25 12.50
N SER A 31 -23.20 -5.16 13.21
CA SER A 31 -23.08 -6.60 13.01
C SER A 31 -24.39 -7.06 12.38
N ASN A 32 -24.39 -7.11 11.05
CA ASN A 32 -25.44 -7.71 10.20
C ASN A 32 -26.80 -6.99 10.18
N GLY A 33 -27.16 -6.44 9.01
CA GLY A 33 -28.57 -6.30 8.60
C GLY A 33 -29.34 -5.04 9.01
N MET A 34 -28.73 -4.05 9.67
CA MET A 34 -29.42 -2.78 9.94
C MET A 34 -29.60 -2.00 8.64
N SER A 35 -30.85 -1.71 8.27
CA SER A 35 -31.18 -0.74 7.21
C SER A 35 -30.71 0.66 7.59
N ILE A 36 -30.46 1.53 6.60
CA ILE A 36 -30.16 2.95 6.87
C ILE A 36 -31.34 3.52 7.66
N PRO A 37 -31.12 4.11 8.85
CA PRO A 37 -32.22 4.62 9.65
C PRO A 37 -32.94 5.73 8.88
N ILE A 38 -34.27 5.65 8.84
CA ILE A 38 -35.13 6.59 8.12
C ILE A 38 -34.83 8.00 8.62
N GLY A 39 -34.33 8.88 7.75
CA GLY A 39 -34.00 10.26 8.11
C GLY A 39 -32.56 10.54 8.53
N PHE A 40 -31.64 9.60 8.29
CA PHE A 40 -30.20 9.85 8.29
C PHE A 40 -29.82 11.07 7.43
N GLU A 41 -30.59 11.36 6.39
CA GLU A 41 -30.59 12.60 5.60
C GLU A 41 -30.50 13.88 6.44
N SER A 42 -31.11 13.92 7.63
CA SER A 42 -31.09 15.11 8.48
C SER A 42 -29.86 15.23 9.38
N ILE A 43 -28.79 14.50 9.09
CA ILE A 43 -27.59 14.49 9.92
C ILE A 43 -26.95 15.88 10.00
N SER A 44 -26.64 16.26 11.24
CA SER A 44 -26.15 17.58 11.59
C SER A 44 -24.87 17.96 10.84
N THR A 45 -24.84 19.18 10.29
CA THR A 45 -23.66 19.82 9.67
C THR A 45 -22.46 20.00 10.60
N LYS A 46 -22.58 19.64 11.88
CA LYS A 46 -21.56 19.84 12.92
C LYS A 46 -20.74 18.59 13.25
N ILE A 47 -20.97 17.49 12.54
CA ILE A 47 -20.20 16.25 12.73
C ILE A 47 -18.75 16.49 12.32
N ARG A 48 -17.83 16.04 13.19
CA ARG A 48 -16.39 16.06 12.95
C ARG A 48 -15.82 14.66 12.72
N TYR A 49 -16.43 13.64 13.31
CA TYR A 49 -15.99 12.26 13.18
C TYR A 49 -17.19 11.39 12.87
N PHE A 50 -17.17 10.73 11.72
CA PHE A 50 -18.25 9.88 11.26
C PHE A 50 -17.72 8.47 11.01
N HIS A 51 -18.14 7.52 11.84
CA HIS A 51 -17.76 6.12 11.74
C HIS A 51 -18.98 5.24 11.51
N TRP A 52 -18.99 4.49 10.42
CA TRP A 52 -20.00 3.47 10.18
C TRP A 52 -19.38 2.24 9.56
N LYS A 53 -19.09 1.25 10.41
CA LYS A 53 -18.65 -0.05 9.93
C LYS A 53 -19.81 -0.76 9.25
N GLY A 54 -19.64 -1.21 8.00
CA GLY A 54 -20.68 -1.95 7.29
C GLY A 54 -21.88 -1.08 6.88
N TYR A 55 -21.63 0.15 6.43
CA TYR A 55 -22.70 1.01 5.91
C TYR A 55 -23.39 0.33 4.72
N PRO A 56 -24.73 0.18 4.77
CA PRO A 56 -25.47 -0.60 3.78
C PRO A 56 -25.82 0.19 2.50
N GLY A 57 -25.65 1.51 2.50
CA GLY A 57 -25.99 2.36 1.35
C GLY A 57 -24.94 2.29 0.24
N LYS A 58 -25.40 2.48 -1.00
CA LYS A 58 -24.53 2.59 -2.18
C LYS A 58 -23.74 3.91 -2.22
N SER A 59 -24.27 4.96 -1.62
CA SER A 59 -23.61 6.25 -1.43
C SER A 59 -24.09 6.88 -0.13
N LEU A 60 -23.33 7.85 0.40
CA LEU A 60 -23.84 8.72 1.45
C LEU A 60 -24.92 9.63 0.86
N PRO A 61 -25.94 10.02 1.64
CA PRO A 61 -27.01 10.88 1.15
C PRO A 61 -26.48 12.24 0.67
N SER A 62 -27.17 12.83 -0.31
CA SER A 62 -26.76 14.07 -0.97
C SER A 62 -26.66 15.28 -0.03
N ASN A 63 -27.37 15.25 1.09
CA ASN A 63 -27.33 16.28 2.14
C ASN A 63 -26.28 16.00 3.22
N PHE A 64 -25.49 14.94 3.11
CA PHE A 64 -24.38 14.68 4.02
C PHE A 64 -23.33 15.78 3.87
N CYS A 65 -23.18 16.59 4.91
CA CYS A 65 -22.29 17.74 4.90
C CYS A 65 -20.91 17.38 5.43
N THR A 66 -19.88 17.69 4.64
CA THR A 66 -18.48 17.35 4.92
C THR A 66 -17.64 18.53 5.45
N GLN A 67 -18.19 19.75 5.48
CA GLN A 67 -17.45 20.99 5.77
C GLN A 67 -16.64 20.96 7.08
N LEU A 68 -17.19 20.37 8.14
CA LEU A 68 -16.54 20.29 9.46
C LEU A 68 -15.99 18.89 9.76
N LEU A 69 -16.06 17.98 8.80
CA LEU A 69 -15.66 16.59 8.97
C LEU A 69 -14.13 16.50 8.98
N LEU A 70 -13.58 15.93 10.04
CA LEU A 70 -12.16 15.65 10.23
C LEU A 70 -11.82 14.21 9.84
N GLU A 71 -12.72 13.26 10.10
CA GLU A 71 -12.53 11.84 9.78
C GLU A 71 -13.82 11.20 9.29
N LEU A 72 -13.70 10.50 8.16
CA LEU A 72 -14.73 9.64 7.60
C LEU A 72 -14.25 8.20 7.58
N ASN A 73 -14.96 7.30 8.26
CA ASN A 73 -14.66 5.88 8.28
C ASN A 73 -15.90 5.08 7.90
N LEU A 74 -15.86 4.47 6.72
CA LEU A 74 -16.90 3.61 6.19
C LEU A 74 -16.34 2.21 5.91
N LYS A 75 -15.42 1.71 6.74
CA LYS A 75 -14.82 0.39 6.48
C LYS A 75 -15.86 -0.73 6.38
N GLU A 76 -15.56 -1.73 5.56
CA GLU A 76 -16.40 -2.92 5.30
C GLU A 76 -17.80 -2.57 4.75
N SER A 77 -17.95 -1.44 4.06
CA SER A 77 -19.25 -0.94 3.57
C SER A 77 -19.58 -1.34 2.14
N MET A 78 -20.86 -1.19 1.78
CA MET A 78 -21.41 -1.52 0.46
C MET A 78 -21.36 -0.36 -0.54
N VAL A 79 -20.65 0.73 -0.21
CA VAL A 79 -20.57 1.93 -1.04
C VAL A 79 -19.99 1.63 -2.42
N GLU A 80 -20.64 2.15 -3.46
CA GLU A 80 -20.18 2.16 -4.85
C GLU A 80 -19.49 3.49 -5.19
N THR A 81 -20.01 4.60 -4.64
CA THR A 81 -19.43 5.95 -4.66
C THR A 81 -19.62 6.59 -3.27
N LEU A 82 -18.85 7.63 -2.94
CA LEU A 82 -19.01 8.31 -1.63
C LEU A 82 -20.23 9.24 -1.60
N TRP A 83 -20.36 10.11 -2.60
CA TRP A 83 -21.45 11.07 -2.76
C TRP A 83 -21.45 11.57 -4.21
N ASP A 84 -22.58 12.11 -4.65
CA ASP A 84 -22.71 12.76 -5.94
C ASP A 84 -22.36 14.26 -5.85
N GLY A 85 -21.66 14.76 -6.86
CA GLY A 85 -21.28 16.17 -6.96
C GLY A 85 -20.07 16.56 -6.11
N VAL A 86 -19.85 17.87 -5.97
CA VAL A 86 -18.67 18.45 -5.31
C VAL A 86 -18.97 18.72 -3.84
N GLN A 87 -18.11 18.21 -2.97
CA GLN A 87 -18.16 18.43 -1.53
C GLN A 87 -17.01 19.35 -1.08
N ASP A 88 -17.21 20.04 0.05
CA ASP A 88 -16.16 20.84 0.69
C ASP A 88 -15.43 20.01 1.75
N LEU A 89 -14.25 19.53 1.37
CA LEU A 89 -13.43 18.61 2.17
C LEU A 89 -12.27 19.32 2.88
N ALA A 90 -12.31 20.65 2.99
CA ALA A 90 -11.16 21.45 3.46
C ALA A 90 -10.62 21.02 4.84
N ASN A 91 -11.47 20.48 5.71
CA ASN A 91 -11.12 20.03 7.06
C ASN A 91 -10.88 18.52 7.16
N LEU A 92 -11.16 17.73 6.12
CA LEU A 92 -11.04 16.28 6.18
C LEU A 92 -9.56 15.91 6.26
N ARG A 93 -9.18 15.19 7.31
CA ARG A 93 -7.81 14.72 7.56
C ARG A 93 -7.64 13.23 7.30
N ARG A 94 -8.68 12.44 7.54
CA ARG A 94 -8.61 10.97 7.41
C ARG A 94 -9.82 10.40 6.69
N LEU A 95 -9.57 9.53 5.71
CA LEU A 95 -10.59 8.79 4.97
C LEU A 95 -10.28 7.29 5.03
N ILE A 96 -11.17 6.50 5.63
CA ILE A 96 -10.98 5.06 5.82
C ILE A 96 -12.12 4.32 5.12
N LEU A 97 -11.79 3.64 4.02
CA LEU A 97 -12.70 2.87 3.16
C LEU A 97 -12.23 1.42 2.98
N GLN A 98 -11.41 0.93 3.91
CA GLN A 98 -10.93 -0.45 3.91
C GLN A 98 -12.07 -1.46 3.69
N LYS A 99 -11.86 -2.45 2.81
CA LYS A 99 -12.80 -3.53 2.48
C LYS A 99 -14.13 -3.06 1.90
N CYS A 100 -14.18 -1.87 1.29
CA CYS A 100 -15.32 -1.45 0.46
C CYS A 100 -15.27 -2.13 -0.91
N HIS A 101 -15.63 -3.42 -0.96
CA HIS A 101 -15.49 -4.25 -2.17
C HIS A 101 -16.32 -3.78 -3.38
N ASN A 102 -17.32 -2.93 -3.15
CA ASN A 102 -18.17 -2.37 -4.20
C ASN A 102 -17.71 -1.00 -4.72
N LEU A 103 -16.72 -0.36 -4.09
CA LEU A 103 -16.27 0.98 -4.44
C LEU A 103 -15.66 0.96 -5.84
N ARG A 104 -16.23 1.76 -6.76
CA ARG A 104 -15.79 1.83 -8.17
C ARG A 104 -15.03 3.11 -8.48
N GLU A 105 -15.45 4.20 -7.83
CA GLU A 105 -15.05 5.56 -8.17
C GLU A 105 -14.81 6.36 -6.89
N LEU A 106 -13.80 7.22 -6.93
CA LEU A 106 -13.50 8.18 -5.86
C LEU A 106 -13.98 9.57 -6.23
N PRO A 107 -14.42 10.38 -5.25
CA PRO A 107 -14.82 11.76 -5.51
C PRO A 107 -13.59 12.62 -5.84
N ASP A 108 -13.87 13.83 -6.34
CA ASP A 108 -12.84 14.84 -6.48
C ASP A 108 -12.36 15.34 -5.10
N PHE A 109 -11.06 15.16 -4.84
CA PHE A 109 -10.36 15.65 -3.65
C PHE A 109 -9.66 17.00 -3.83
N SER A 110 -9.90 17.74 -4.91
CA SER A 110 -9.23 19.03 -5.19
C SER A 110 -9.34 20.05 -4.06
N LYS A 111 -10.41 19.98 -3.25
CA LYS A 111 -10.66 20.83 -2.08
C LYS A 111 -10.23 20.22 -0.74
N ALA A 112 -9.67 19.01 -0.74
CA ALA A 112 -9.28 18.28 0.47
C ALA A 112 -7.87 18.66 0.96
N CYS A 113 -7.61 19.96 1.11
CA CYS A 113 -6.26 20.48 1.37
C CYS A 113 -5.62 19.99 2.68
N SER A 114 -6.42 19.53 3.64
CA SER A 114 -5.94 19.03 4.94
C SER A 114 -5.87 17.49 5.02
N LEU A 115 -6.11 16.77 3.92
CA LEU A 115 -6.21 15.31 3.93
C LEU A 115 -4.81 14.70 4.10
N GLU A 116 -4.64 13.97 5.21
CA GLU A 116 -3.36 13.39 5.65
C GLU A 116 -3.28 11.89 5.39
N SER A 117 -4.39 11.16 5.49
CA SER A 117 -4.39 9.70 5.39
C SER A 117 -5.61 9.18 4.65
N VAL A 118 -5.38 8.29 3.69
CA VAL A 118 -6.42 7.61 2.92
C VAL A 118 -6.14 6.11 2.91
N ASP A 119 -7.07 5.32 3.46
CA ASP A 119 -7.01 3.86 3.46
C ASP A 119 -8.10 3.30 2.54
N LEU A 120 -7.67 2.77 1.41
CA LEU A 120 -8.48 2.11 0.38
C LEU A 120 -8.18 0.61 0.30
N SER A 121 -7.54 0.05 1.33
CA SER A 121 -7.12 -1.35 1.30
C SER A 121 -8.31 -2.31 1.05
N HIS A 122 -8.13 -3.34 0.24
CA HIS A 122 -9.15 -4.30 -0.17
C HIS A 122 -10.38 -3.70 -0.92
N CYS A 123 -10.22 -2.56 -1.59
CA CYS A 123 -11.23 -2.02 -2.52
C CYS A 123 -11.11 -2.70 -3.90
N ASN A 124 -11.64 -3.91 -3.99
CA ASN A 124 -11.39 -4.81 -5.13
C ASN A 124 -11.88 -4.28 -6.50
N ARG A 125 -12.96 -3.47 -6.53
CA ARG A 125 -13.57 -2.92 -7.75
C ARG A 125 -13.09 -1.52 -8.13
N LEU A 126 -12.20 -0.92 -7.33
CA LEU A 126 -11.68 0.41 -7.58
C LEU A 126 -10.75 0.34 -8.80
N SER A 127 -11.14 0.98 -9.90
CA SER A 127 -10.43 0.83 -11.17
C SER A 127 -9.41 1.94 -11.46
N ASP A 128 -9.60 3.11 -10.85
CA ASP A 128 -8.74 4.28 -10.97
C ASP A 128 -8.71 5.09 -9.66
N VAL A 129 -7.62 5.82 -9.41
CA VAL A 129 -7.50 6.77 -8.31
C VAL A 129 -7.60 8.18 -8.88
N HIS A 130 -8.56 8.96 -8.39
CA HIS A 130 -8.81 10.31 -8.89
C HIS A 130 -7.54 11.18 -8.79
N ALA A 131 -7.16 11.83 -9.90
CA ALA A 131 -5.88 12.55 -10.02
C ALA A 131 -5.68 13.65 -8.96
N SER A 132 -6.77 14.23 -8.46
CA SER A 132 -6.67 15.24 -7.39
C SER A 132 -6.16 14.68 -6.06
N LEU A 133 -6.43 13.40 -5.72
CA LEU A 133 -5.85 12.75 -4.54
C LEU A 133 -4.32 12.72 -4.62
N LEU A 134 -3.82 12.52 -5.83
CA LEU A 134 -2.39 12.41 -6.17
C LEU A 134 -1.72 13.78 -6.34
N SER A 135 -2.45 14.88 -6.09
CA SER A 135 -1.96 16.26 -6.11
C SER A 135 -2.02 16.93 -4.74
N LEU A 136 -2.51 16.22 -3.71
CA LEU A 136 -2.68 16.75 -2.36
C LEU A 136 -1.35 17.03 -1.69
N GLN A 137 -1.21 18.24 -1.14
CA GLN A 137 0.03 18.69 -0.53
C GLN A 137 0.26 18.09 0.87
N CYS A 138 -0.81 17.76 1.58
CA CYS A 138 -0.77 17.28 2.96
C CYS A 138 -0.93 15.76 3.09
N LEU A 139 -1.04 15.00 2.00
CA LEU A 139 -1.20 13.55 2.06
C LEU A 139 0.10 12.91 2.54
N ILE A 140 0.02 12.25 3.70
CA ILE A 140 1.12 11.57 4.38
C ILE A 140 1.05 10.07 4.09
N SER A 141 -0.16 9.51 4.10
CA SER A 141 -0.40 8.07 4.01
C SER A 141 -1.46 7.76 2.96
N LEU A 142 -1.13 6.83 2.06
CA LEU A 142 -2.07 6.23 1.12
C LEU A 142 -1.91 4.71 1.15
N ASP A 143 -2.99 3.98 1.44
CA ASP A 143 -3.01 2.52 1.37
C ASP A 143 -3.94 2.07 0.24
N LEU A 144 -3.37 1.44 -0.78
CA LEU A 144 -4.09 0.84 -1.92
C LEU A 144 -3.88 -0.68 -1.97
N SER A 145 -3.49 -1.28 -0.84
CA SER A 145 -3.22 -2.71 -0.74
C SER A 145 -4.45 -3.53 -1.08
N TYR A 146 -4.29 -4.61 -1.85
CA TYR A 146 -5.35 -5.52 -2.28
C TYR A 146 -6.45 -4.89 -3.16
N CYS A 147 -6.21 -3.76 -3.82
CA CYS A 147 -7.10 -3.21 -4.85
C CYS A 147 -6.93 -3.98 -6.17
N SER A 148 -7.72 -5.05 -6.37
CA SER A 148 -7.52 -5.96 -7.49
C SER A 148 -7.79 -5.33 -8.86
N ASP A 149 -8.82 -4.50 -9.03
CA ASP A 149 -9.21 -3.96 -10.34
C ASP A 149 -8.50 -2.66 -10.72
N LEU A 150 -7.62 -2.13 -9.86
CA LEU A 150 -6.91 -0.87 -10.12
C LEU A 150 -5.98 -1.05 -11.32
N ARG A 151 -6.23 -0.33 -12.43
CA ARG A 151 -5.50 -0.52 -13.71
C ARG A 151 -4.37 0.46 -13.93
N SER A 152 -4.50 1.68 -13.42
CA SER A 152 -3.51 2.74 -13.57
C SER A 152 -3.33 3.50 -12.27
N PHE A 153 -2.09 3.94 -12.02
CA PHE A 153 -1.77 4.83 -10.91
C PHE A 153 -0.71 5.84 -11.35
N LYS A 154 -0.98 7.13 -11.15
CA LYS A 154 -0.12 8.24 -11.59
C LYS A 154 0.09 9.27 -10.48
N MET A 155 1.16 9.13 -9.70
CA MET A 155 1.53 10.09 -8.65
C MET A 155 2.27 11.31 -9.26
N MET A 156 1.76 12.53 -9.02
CA MET A 156 2.34 13.79 -9.53
C MET A 156 2.78 14.75 -8.40
N THR A 157 3.14 14.25 -7.22
CA THR A 157 3.37 15.12 -6.06
C THR A 157 4.76 15.77 -6.05
N HIS A 158 4.79 17.08 -5.75
CA HIS A 158 5.98 17.89 -5.40
C HIS A 158 6.02 18.22 -3.88
N SER A 159 5.35 17.42 -3.04
CA SER A 159 5.19 17.75 -1.62
C SER A 159 6.45 17.42 -0.82
N LYS A 160 6.93 18.40 -0.05
CA LYS A 160 8.09 18.33 0.88
C LYS A 160 7.82 17.55 2.18
N TYR A 161 6.63 16.96 2.33
CA TYR A 161 6.11 16.46 3.60
C TYR A 161 5.78 14.96 3.60
N PHE A 162 6.19 14.21 2.58
CA PHE A 162 5.90 12.78 2.49
C PHE A 162 6.77 11.98 3.48
N ARG A 163 6.37 11.96 4.75
CA ARG A 163 6.95 11.08 5.77
C ARG A 163 6.00 9.93 6.05
N GLU A 164 6.41 8.75 5.59
CA GLU A 164 5.97 7.41 6.03
C GLU A 164 4.91 6.65 5.20
N ARG A 165 5.36 5.49 4.68
CA ARG A 165 4.59 4.26 4.38
C ARG A 165 3.42 4.37 3.41
N GLU A 166 3.74 4.40 2.11
CA GLU A 166 2.84 3.92 1.06
C GLU A 166 3.05 2.41 0.83
N VAL A 167 1.95 1.65 0.79
CA VAL A 167 1.93 0.21 0.53
C VAL A 167 0.90 -0.02 -0.56
N LEU A 168 1.33 -0.44 -1.75
CA LEU A 168 0.45 -0.82 -2.86
C LEU A 168 0.51 -2.34 -3.03
N ASP A 169 -0.65 -2.97 -3.17
CA ASP A 169 -0.78 -4.40 -3.52
C ASP A 169 -1.91 -4.50 -4.56
N CYS A 170 -1.65 -4.03 -5.78
CA CYS A 170 -2.69 -3.80 -6.79
C CYS A 170 -2.59 -4.80 -7.95
N LYS A 171 -3.40 -5.87 -7.92
CA LYS A 171 -3.21 -7.02 -8.82
C LYS A 171 -3.27 -6.73 -10.32
N ASN A 172 -4.17 -5.85 -10.77
CA ASN A 172 -4.34 -5.53 -12.19
C ASN A 172 -3.66 -4.21 -12.61
N LEU A 173 -2.76 -3.66 -11.78
CA LEU A 173 -2.08 -2.41 -12.08
C LEU A 173 -1.17 -2.60 -13.28
N LYS A 174 -1.56 -2.10 -14.45
CA LYS A 174 -0.84 -2.25 -15.73
C LYS A 174 0.10 -1.07 -16.01
N LYS A 175 -0.25 0.13 -15.52
CA LYS A 175 0.55 1.36 -15.71
C LYS A 175 0.83 2.04 -14.37
N PHE A 176 2.10 2.26 -14.06
CA PHE A 176 2.55 2.95 -12.85
C PHE A 176 3.49 4.12 -13.19
N LEU A 177 3.17 5.31 -12.69
CA LEU A 177 3.93 6.55 -12.89
C LEU A 177 4.15 7.21 -11.52
N VAL A 178 5.40 7.40 -11.10
CA VAL A 178 5.77 8.17 -9.90
C VAL A 178 6.76 9.25 -10.29
N LEU A 179 6.46 10.50 -9.91
CA LEU A 179 7.32 11.67 -10.16
C LEU A 179 7.94 12.25 -8.87
N SER A 180 7.77 11.58 -7.72
CA SER A 180 8.27 12.06 -6.43
C SER A 180 9.57 11.36 -6.03
N GLU A 181 10.60 12.13 -5.70
CA GLU A 181 11.85 11.61 -5.14
C GLU A 181 11.71 11.25 -3.65
N GLU A 182 10.73 11.83 -2.95
CA GLU A 182 10.61 11.75 -1.48
C GLU A 182 9.85 10.50 -0.97
N LEU A 183 9.48 9.57 -1.86
CA LEU A 183 8.73 8.37 -1.46
C LEU A 183 9.61 7.45 -0.58
N THR A 184 9.18 7.24 0.66
CA THR A 184 9.94 6.47 1.68
C THR A 184 9.54 4.99 1.75
N SER A 185 8.42 4.57 1.17
CA SER A 185 8.00 3.18 1.15
C SER A 185 7.11 2.94 -0.05
N LEU A 186 7.31 1.79 -0.71
CA LEU A 186 6.57 1.36 -1.87
C LEU A 186 6.47 -0.17 -1.82
N ASN A 187 5.29 -0.67 -1.46
CA ASN A 187 4.94 -2.05 -1.76
C ASN A 187 4.27 -2.08 -3.12
N LEU A 188 4.54 -3.10 -3.93
CA LEU A 188 3.92 -3.45 -5.21
C LEU A 188 3.66 -4.96 -5.24
N PHE A 189 3.37 -5.55 -4.08
CA PHE A 189 3.10 -6.98 -3.98
C PHE A 189 1.87 -7.33 -4.82
N LYS A 190 1.95 -8.47 -5.50
CA LYS A 190 0.99 -9.01 -6.49
C LYS A 190 0.61 -8.11 -7.66
N THR A 191 1.29 -6.99 -7.94
CA THR A 191 0.95 -6.14 -9.10
C THR A 191 1.40 -6.74 -10.44
N LEU A 192 0.52 -6.80 -11.46
CA LEU A 192 0.83 -7.21 -12.84
C LEU A 192 1.23 -6.01 -13.73
N ILE A 193 2.28 -5.28 -13.36
CA ILE A 193 2.67 -4.06 -14.11
C ILE A 193 3.35 -4.45 -15.43
N GLU A 194 2.65 -4.21 -16.53
CA GLU A 194 3.07 -4.46 -17.91
C GLU A 194 3.88 -3.28 -18.50
N GLU A 195 3.55 -2.04 -18.14
CA GLU A 195 4.19 -0.81 -18.64
C GLU A 195 4.62 0.12 -17.49
N TRP A 196 5.91 0.47 -17.44
CA TRP A 196 6.37 1.63 -16.67
C TRP A 196 6.90 2.67 -17.63
N SER A 197 6.50 3.92 -17.45
CA SER A 197 6.98 5.03 -18.28
C SER A 197 7.59 6.10 -17.37
N PRO A 198 8.90 6.41 -17.50
CA PRO A 198 9.43 7.64 -16.95
C PRO A 198 8.96 8.82 -17.79
N SER A 199 8.61 9.94 -17.15
CA SER A 199 8.23 11.17 -17.87
C SER A 199 9.43 12.03 -18.30
N ILE A 200 10.66 11.51 -18.21
CA ILE A 200 11.87 12.15 -18.74
C ILE A 200 12.63 11.07 -19.51
N GLY A 201 12.86 11.31 -20.81
CA GLY A 201 13.08 10.28 -21.82
C GLY A 201 14.13 9.20 -21.55
N ARG A 202 13.93 8.07 -22.28
CA ARG A 202 14.86 6.95 -22.52
C ARG A 202 14.95 5.81 -21.49
N CYS A 203 13.86 5.34 -20.89
CA CYS A 203 13.89 4.00 -20.26
C CYS A 203 12.73 3.13 -20.74
N SER A 204 13.06 2.07 -21.48
CA SER A 204 12.13 1.06 -21.99
C SER A 204 11.91 -0.10 -21.01
N LYS A 205 12.46 -0.03 -19.79
CA LYS A 205 12.37 -1.10 -18.79
C LYS A 205 11.62 -0.67 -17.52
N PRO A 206 10.59 -1.44 -17.10
CA PRO A 206 9.83 -1.30 -15.87
C PRO A 206 10.55 -0.75 -14.64
N ILE A 207 11.61 -1.43 -14.25
CA ILE A 207 12.29 -1.21 -12.98
C ILE A 207 13.02 0.14 -12.91
N GLN A 208 13.43 0.69 -14.06
CA GLN A 208 14.33 1.84 -14.08
C GLN A 208 13.61 3.12 -13.61
N ALA A 209 12.28 3.16 -13.68
CA ALA A 209 11.49 4.24 -13.08
C ALA A 209 11.58 4.27 -11.55
N LEU A 210 11.81 3.14 -10.88
CA LEU A 210 12.03 3.09 -9.43
C LEU A 210 13.40 3.67 -9.02
N SER A 211 14.34 3.78 -9.95
CA SER A 211 15.69 4.30 -9.69
C SER A 211 15.70 5.79 -9.30
N CYS A 212 14.56 6.49 -9.47
CA CYS A 212 14.38 7.86 -9.02
C CYS A 212 13.95 7.98 -7.54
N LEU A 213 13.52 6.88 -6.91
CA LEU A 213 13.00 6.86 -5.53
C LEU A 213 14.12 6.75 -4.49
N THR A 214 15.07 7.69 -4.49
CA THR A 214 16.33 7.57 -3.72
C THR A 214 16.14 7.53 -2.19
N PHE A 215 15.00 7.99 -1.69
CA PHE A 215 14.65 7.98 -0.26
C PHE A 215 13.88 6.73 0.20
N LEU A 216 13.69 5.75 -0.69
CA LEU A 216 12.93 4.55 -0.38
C LEU A 216 13.59 3.72 0.73
N VAL A 217 12.83 3.41 1.77
CA VAL A 217 13.22 2.58 2.93
C VAL A 217 12.70 1.15 2.79
N VAL A 218 11.52 0.98 2.20
CA VAL A 218 10.89 -0.33 1.98
C VAL A 218 10.49 -0.46 0.52
N LEU A 219 10.98 -1.50 -0.15
CA LEU A 219 10.61 -1.88 -1.51
C LEU A 219 10.16 -3.33 -1.49
N SER A 220 8.93 -3.58 -1.93
CA SER A 220 8.44 -4.94 -2.15
C SER A 220 7.83 -5.01 -3.54
N VAL A 221 8.27 -5.95 -4.36
CA VAL A 221 7.89 -6.07 -5.76
C VAL A 221 7.66 -7.54 -6.08
N SER A 222 6.67 -7.83 -6.93
CA SER A 222 6.44 -9.21 -7.33
C SER A 222 5.97 -9.39 -8.76
N ASN A 223 6.15 -10.60 -9.28
CA ASN A 223 5.59 -11.06 -10.55
C ASN A 223 5.98 -10.20 -11.76
N LEU A 224 7.16 -9.58 -11.71
CA LEU A 224 7.70 -8.80 -12.81
C LEU A 224 8.46 -9.71 -13.76
N GLN A 225 7.78 -10.12 -14.83
CA GLN A 225 8.31 -11.00 -15.88
C GLN A 225 9.48 -10.38 -16.65
N ASN A 226 9.76 -9.07 -16.53
CA ASN A 226 10.83 -8.38 -17.25
C ASN A 226 12.01 -7.95 -16.35
N ILE A 227 12.11 -8.45 -15.11
CA ILE A 227 13.25 -8.17 -14.24
C ILE A 227 14.35 -9.20 -14.48
N ASP A 228 15.46 -8.73 -15.05
CA ASP A 228 16.74 -9.42 -15.15
C ASP A 228 17.75 -8.87 -14.10
N ASN A 229 18.89 -9.53 -13.98
CA ASN A 229 19.95 -9.19 -13.01
C ASN A 229 20.45 -7.74 -13.21
N VAL A 230 20.53 -7.28 -14.46
CA VAL A 230 20.96 -5.91 -14.83
C VAL A 230 19.97 -4.88 -14.31
N SER A 231 18.66 -5.14 -14.50
CA SER A 231 17.58 -4.28 -14.06
C SER A 231 17.62 -4.10 -12.54
N VAL A 232 17.75 -5.20 -11.79
CA VAL A 232 17.93 -5.14 -10.32
C VAL A 232 19.18 -4.35 -9.95
N GLY A 233 20.28 -4.54 -10.67
CA GLY A 233 21.54 -3.83 -10.41
C GLY A 233 21.37 -2.32 -10.49
N THR A 234 20.67 -1.82 -11.50
CA THR A 234 20.42 -0.37 -11.64
C THR A 234 19.60 0.23 -10.49
N LEU A 235 18.77 -0.57 -9.81
CA LEU A 235 18.07 -0.11 -8.60
C LEU A 235 19.04 0.10 -7.44
N PHE A 236 19.95 -0.84 -7.25
CA PHE A 236 20.85 -0.85 -6.10
C PHE A 236 21.78 0.35 -6.08
N ASP A 237 22.18 0.85 -7.26
CA ASP A 237 23.01 2.06 -7.38
C ASP A 237 22.36 3.32 -6.78
N ARG A 238 21.03 3.32 -6.68
CA ARG A 238 20.22 4.52 -6.39
C ARG A 238 19.48 4.45 -5.05
N LEU A 239 19.00 3.27 -4.66
CA LEU A 239 18.17 3.07 -3.46
C LEU A 239 19.00 2.92 -2.16
N ARG A 240 19.93 3.84 -1.89
CA ARG A 240 20.90 3.72 -0.78
C ARG A 240 20.25 3.75 0.62
N SER A 241 19.05 4.30 0.73
CA SER A 241 18.27 4.41 1.97
C SER A 241 17.49 3.14 2.32
N LEU A 242 17.50 2.13 1.43
CA LEU A 242 16.65 0.96 1.55
C LEU A 242 17.06 0.09 2.74
N GLN A 243 16.08 -0.23 3.59
CA GLN A 243 16.23 -1.09 4.75
C GLN A 243 15.53 -2.44 4.57
N SER A 244 14.51 -2.51 3.72
CA SER A 244 13.77 -3.74 3.43
C SER A 244 13.55 -3.89 1.94
N LEU A 245 14.04 -4.99 1.36
CA LEU A 245 13.84 -5.37 -0.03
C LEU A 245 13.16 -6.73 -0.11
N SER A 246 12.04 -6.80 -0.83
CA SER A 246 11.35 -8.05 -1.11
C SER A 246 11.12 -8.19 -2.62
N LEU A 247 11.69 -9.22 -3.23
CA LEU A 247 11.47 -9.61 -4.62
C LEU A 247 10.77 -10.97 -4.63
N ILE A 248 9.55 -11.03 -5.17
CA ILE A 248 8.71 -12.23 -5.10
C ILE A 248 8.28 -12.68 -6.49
N LYS A 249 8.45 -13.96 -6.84
CA LYS A 249 8.11 -14.49 -8.19
C LYS A 249 8.80 -13.73 -9.32
N CYS A 250 10.06 -13.33 -9.12
CA CYS A 250 10.89 -12.75 -10.18
C CYS A 250 11.61 -13.87 -10.94
N CYS A 251 10.87 -14.56 -11.82
CA CYS A 251 11.38 -15.76 -12.49
C CYS A 251 12.55 -15.48 -13.46
N ASN A 252 12.72 -14.26 -13.99
CA ASN A 252 13.86 -13.95 -14.88
C ASN A 252 15.13 -13.49 -14.14
N LEU A 253 15.10 -13.44 -12.80
CA LEU A 253 16.26 -13.11 -11.97
C LEU A 253 17.09 -14.37 -11.74
N THR A 254 18.15 -14.56 -12.52
CA THR A 254 19.01 -15.74 -12.45
C THR A 254 20.12 -15.62 -11.43
N GLU A 255 20.55 -14.39 -11.14
CA GLU A 255 21.52 -14.05 -10.12
C GLU A 255 21.24 -12.66 -9.54
N LEU A 256 21.60 -12.45 -8.27
CA LEU A 256 21.50 -11.14 -7.66
C LEU A 256 22.83 -10.37 -7.89
N PRO A 257 22.80 -9.10 -8.32
CA PRO A 257 24.01 -8.40 -8.76
C PRO A 257 24.93 -8.00 -7.59
N ASP A 258 26.24 -7.99 -7.83
CA ASP A 258 27.28 -7.75 -6.81
C ASP A 258 27.20 -6.36 -6.16
N ASN A 259 26.60 -5.38 -6.83
CA ASN A 259 26.40 -4.04 -6.33
C ASN A 259 25.27 -3.93 -5.27
N ILE A 260 24.71 -5.05 -4.79
CA ILE A 260 23.80 -5.06 -3.63
C ILE A 260 24.43 -4.41 -2.39
N THR A 261 25.76 -4.40 -2.29
CA THR A 261 26.53 -3.71 -1.25
C THR A 261 26.28 -2.21 -1.18
N GLN A 262 25.76 -1.59 -2.25
CA GLN A 262 25.32 -0.18 -2.24
C GLN A 262 24.13 0.05 -1.30
N LEU A 263 23.34 -0.99 -1.01
CA LEU A 263 22.24 -0.98 -0.03
C LEU A 263 22.79 -1.08 1.41
N SER A 264 23.66 -0.14 1.80
CA SER A 264 24.36 -0.12 3.10
C SER A 264 23.46 -0.01 4.34
N CYS A 265 22.16 0.24 4.15
CA CYS A 265 21.16 0.27 5.21
C CYS A 265 20.26 -0.97 5.25
N LEU A 266 20.47 -1.95 4.37
CA LEU A 266 19.60 -3.12 4.22
C LEU A 266 19.65 -4.01 5.47
N LYS A 267 18.47 -4.26 6.04
CA LYS A 267 18.25 -5.13 7.21
C LYS A 267 17.49 -6.39 6.85
N LEU A 268 16.56 -6.30 5.90
CA LEU A 268 15.72 -7.40 5.45
C LEU A 268 15.85 -7.58 3.94
N LEU A 269 16.24 -8.79 3.53
CA LEU A 269 16.22 -9.23 2.14
C LEU A 269 15.34 -10.47 2.00
N ALA A 270 14.28 -10.38 1.22
CA ALA A 270 13.42 -11.51 0.89
C ALA A 270 13.40 -11.73 -0.63
N LEU A 271 13.85 -12.91 -1.07
CA LEU A 271 13.82 -13.39 -2.43
C LEU A 271 12.92 -14.63 -2.43
N LYS A 272 11.62 -14.47 -2.68
CA LYS A 272 10.67 -15.57 -2.54
C LYS A 272 10.17 -16.07 -3.88
N TRP A 273 10.11 -17.38 -4.08
CA TRP A 273 9.56 -18.00 -5.29
C TRP A 273 10.25 -17.52 -6.58
N CYS A 274 11.51 -17.10 -6.51
CA CYS A 274 12.33 -16.77 -7.68
C CYS A 274 12.94 -18.07 -8.22
N SER A 275 12.16 -18.79 -9.04
CA SER A 275 12.44 -20.17 -9.47
C SER A 275 13.77 -20.35 -10.19
N ASP A 276 14.21 -19.34 -10.94
CA ASP A 276 15.40 -19.44 -11.80
C ASP A 276 16.64 -18.81 -11.14
N LEU A 277 16.51 -18.31 -9.91
CA LEU A 277 17.62 -17.76 -9.14
C LEU A 277 18.58 -18.88 -8.76
N THR A 278 19.75 -18.89 -9.38
CA THR A 278 20.74 -19.96 -9.21
C THR A 278 21.82 -19.63 -8.19
N LYS A 279 22.10 -18.34 -7.98
CA LYS A 279 23.23 -17.85 -7.17
C LYS A 279 22.91 -16.51 -6.49
N LEU A 280 23.51 -16.31 -5.32
CA LEU A 280 23.60 -15.02 -4.64
C LEU A 280 25.06 -14.52 -4.67
N PRO A 281 25.29 -13.19 -4.69
CA PRO A 281 26.62 -12.62 -4.87
C PRO A 281 27.49 -12.82 -3.63
N VAL A 282 28.76 -13.10 -3.83
CA VAL A 282 29.74 -13.28 -2.73
C VAL A 282 29.88 -11.99 -1.90
N SER A 283 29.59 -10.84 -2.52
CA SER A 283 29.61 -9.53 -1.87
C SER A 283 28.57 -9.36 -0.74
N MET A 284 27.58 -10.26 -0.62
CA MET A 284 26.58 -10.20 0.46
C MET A 284 27.19 -10.24 1.86
N ARG A 285 28.37 -10.87 2.04
CA ARG A 285 29.10 -10.88 3.31
C ARG A 285 29.41 -9.48 3.86
N SER A 286 29.43 -8.47 2.99
CA SER A 286 29.72 -7.08 3.33
C SER A 286 28.49 -6.29 3.80
N LEU A 287 27.28 -6.89 3.75
CA LEU A 287 26.03 -6.25 4.19
C LEU A 287 25.93 -6.25 5.72
N SER A 288 26.70 -5.37 6.37
CA SER A 288 26.91 -5.34 7.84
C SER A 288 25.67 -5.07 8.70
N LYS A 289 24.54 -4.71 8.10
CA LYS A 289 23.26 -4.48 8.78
C LYS A 289 22.20 -5.52 8.45
N LEU A 290 22.50 -6.48 7.57
CA LEU A 290 21.52 -7.49 7.17
C LEU A 290 21.25 -8.43 8.34
N GLN A 291 20.01 -8.44 8.82
CA GLN A 291 19.55 -9.23 9.96
C GLN A 291 18.68 -10.41 9.51
N TYR A 292 17.94 -10.25 8.41
CA TYR A 292 17.02 -11.26 7.92
C TYR A 292 17.22 -11.53 6.43
N LEU A 293 17.41 -12.81 6.08
CA LEU A 293 17.48 -13.30 4.72
C LEU A 293 16.43 -14.40 4.52
N SER A 294 15.60 -14.28 3.50
CA SER A 294 14.67 -15.32 3.06
C SER A 294 14.91 -15.63 1.60
N VAL A 295 15.12 -16.90 1.27
CA VAL A 295 15.21 -17.44 -0.10
C VAL A 295 14.13 -18.49 -0.39
N GLU A 296 13.06 -18.49 0.41
CA GLU A 296 11.90 -19.39 0.32
C GLU A 296 11.43 -19.66 -1.12
N GLY A 297 11.35 -20.92 -1.54
CA GLY A 297 10.85 -21.31 -2.86
C GLY A 297 11.79 -20.97 -4.02
N CYS A 298 13.04 -20.59 -3.77
CA CYS A 298 14.08 -20.50 -4.80
C CYS A 298 14.60 -21.90 -5.15
N THR A 299 13.88 -22.58 -6.04
CA THR A 299 14.10 -24.00 -6.34
C THR A 299 15.40 -24.29 -7.08
N ALA A 300 15.93 -23.36 -7.89
CA ALA A 300 17.18 -23.54 -8.63
C ALA A 300 18.45 -23.06 -7.88
N LEU A 301 18.30 -22.51 -6.68
CA LEU A 301 19.41 -21.97 -5.90
C LEU A 301 20.30 -23.12 -5.41
N ARG A 302 21.56 -23.15 -5.86
CA ARG A 302 22.46 -24.29 -5.61
C ARG A 302 23.30 -24.15 -4.35
N SER A 303 23.70 -22.94 -4.03
CA SER A 303 24.53 -22.66 -2.85
C SER A 303 24.25 -21.27 -2.30
N LEU A 304 24.59 -21.08 -1.03
CA LEU A 304 24.62 -19.76 -0.37
C LEU A 304 26.08 -19.29 -0.27
N PRO A 305 26.37 -18.00 -0.51
CA PRO A 305 27.68 -17.43 -0.25
C PRO A 305 27.91 -17.29 1.26
N GLU A 306 29.12 -16.90 1.65
CA GLU A 306 29.38 -16.42 3.01
C GLU A 306 28.39 -15.30 3.37
N LEU A 307 27.65 -15.49 4.46
CA LEU A 307 26.65 -14.55 4.93
C LEU A 307 27.27 -13.57 5.94
N PRO A 308 26.74 -12.33 6.05
CA PRO A 308 27.28 -11.34 6.97
C PRO A 308 27.07 -11.77 8.44
N PRO A 309 27.98 -11.42 9.36
CA PRO A 309 27.89 -11.81 10.77
C PRO A 309 26.72 -11.15 11.52
N SER A 310 26.11 -10.12 10.93
CA SER A 310 24.90 -9.48 11.46
C SER A 310 23.63 -10.30 11.25
N LEU A 311 23.68 -11.38 10.46
CA LEU A 311 22.51 -12.16 10.10
C LEU A 311 21.96 -12.90 11.33
N GLU A 312 20.71 -12.62 11.69
CA GLU A 312 20.02 -13.19 12.84
C GLU A 312 19.09 -14.34 12.43
N LYS A 313 18.54 -14.30 11.21
CA LYS A 313 17.60 -15.31 10.71
C LYS A 313 17.76 -15.55 9.21
N LEU A 314 17.82 -16.84 8.85
CA LEU A 314 17.82 -17.34 7.48
C LEU A 314 16.61 -18.26 7.28
N ILE A 315 15.79 -18.00 6.25
CA ILE A 315 14.73 -18.91 5.80
C ILE A 315 15.08 -19.42 4.41
N ALA A 316 15.19 -20.74 4.27
CA ALA A 316 15.49 -21.43 3.01
C ALA A 316 14.55 -22.64 2.79
N THR A 317 13.27 -22.46 3.10
CA THR A 317 12.23 -23.46 2.84
C THR A 317 11.97 -23.61 1.34
N ASP A 318 11.58 -24.81 0.89
CA ASP A 318 11.30 -25.12 -0.52
C ASP A 318 12.46 -24.82 -1.51
N CYS A 319 13.71 -24.80 -1.04
CA CYS A 319 14.92 -24.69 -1.85
C CYS A 319 15.45 -26.07 -2.25
N THR A 320 14.83 -26.71 -3.24
CA THR A 320 15.07 -28.12 -3.58
C THR A 320 16.46 -28.46 -4.14
N SER A 321 17.16 -27.50 -4.74
CA SER A 321 18.51 -27.71 -5.32
C SER A 321 19.65 -27.25 -4.43
N LEU A 322 19.37 -26.81 -3.20
CA LEU A 322 20.37 -26.23 -2.33
C LEU A 322 21.27 -27.31 -1.71
N GLU A 323 22.55 -27.28 -2.05
CA GLU A 323 23.55 -28.23 -1.56
C GLU A 323 23.84 -27.95 -0.08
N THR A 324 23.55 -28.93 0.79
CA THR A 324 23.52 -28.74 2.25
C THR A 324 24.90 -28.74 2.92
N GLU A 325 25.98 -28.96 2.17
CA GLU A 325 27.34 -29.10 2.73
C GLU A 325 27.90 -27.81 3.36
N HIS A 326 27.29 -26.66 3.12
CA HIS A 326 27.68 -25.35 3.67
C HIS A 326 26.90 -24.93 4.93
N PHE A 327 26.00 -25.76 5.45
CA PHE A 327 25.13 -25.40 6.58
C PHE A 327 25.73 -25.67 7.97
N ASN A 328 26.86 -26.38 8.05
CA ASN A 328 27.42 -26.84 9.33
C ASN A 328 27.95 -25.70 10.24
N ASP A 329 28.11 -24.48 9.71
CA ASP A 329 28.56 -23.31 10.48
C ASP A 329 27.42 -22.37 10.91
N PHE A 330 26.16 -22.64 10.54
CA PHE A 330 25.03 -21.74 10.80
C PHE A 330 24.28 -22.10 12.08
N LYS A 331 24.50 -21.29 13.13
CA LYS A 331 23.86 -21.42 14.45
C LYS A 331 22.44 -20.81 14.53
N HIS A 332 21.77 -20.60 13.40
CA HIS A 332 20.47 -19.91 13.33
C HIS A 332 19.37 -20.89 12.91
N THR A 333 18.22 -20.80 13.57
CA THR A 333 17.10 -21.74 13.45
C THR A 333 16.61 -21.85 12.00
N LEU A 334 16.88 -23.00 11.39
CA LEU A 334 16.17 -23.48 10.20
C LEU A 334 14.76 -23.89 10.65
N GLU A 335 13.77 -23.03 10.40
CA GLU A 335 12.33 -23.35 10.48
C GLU A 335 11.72 -23.40 9.09
#